data_AF-C6EQB9-F1
#
_entry.id   AF-C6EQB9-F1
#
_cell.length_a   1.000
_cell.length_b   1.000
_cell.length_c   1.000
_cell.angle_alpha   90.00
_cell.angle_beta   90.00
_cell.angle_gamma   90.00
#
_symmetry.space_group_name_H-M   'P 1'
#
loop_
_entity.id
_entity.type
_entity.pdbx_description
1 polymer ?
#
loop_
_entity_poly.entity_id
_entity_poly.type
_entity_poly.pdbx_seq_one_letter_code
_entity_poly.pdbx_strand_id
1 'polypeptide(L)' 'DMFWDFITLRPETTHQVSFLFSDRGTPDGFRHMNGYGSHTFKMVNKDGQGHYCK' A
#
# COMPACT_ATOMS: atom_id res chain seq x y z
N ASP A 1 -12.47 -13.02 -18.09
CA ASP A 1 -11.90 -12.83 -16.74
C ASP A 1 -12.06 -11.40 -16.30
N MET A 2 -12.76 -11.16 -15.18
CA MET A 2 -13.03 -9.79 -14.71
C MET A 2 -11.80 -9.15 -14.03
N PHE A 3 -10.93 -9.93 -13.39
CA PHE A 3 -9.74 -9.42 -12.72
C PHE A 3 -8.75 -8.78 -13.71
N TRP A 4 -8.33 -9.53 -14.73
CA TRP A 4 -7.35 -9.04 -15.70
C TRP A 4 -7.89 -7.95 -16.63
N ASP A 5 -9.20 -7.96 -16.92
CA ASP A 5 -9.85 -6.86 -17.64
C ASP A 5 -9.67 -5.53 -16.90
N PHE A 6 -9.97 -5.48 -15.59
CA PHE A 6 -9.79 -4.28 -14.79
C PHE A 6 -8.32 -3.86 -14.68
N ILE A 7 -7.40 -4.80 -14.39
CA ILE A 7 -5.97 -4.49 -14.22
C ILE A 7 -5.36 -3.93 -15.52
N THR A 8 -5.72 -4.49 -16.67
CA THR A 8 -5.17 -4.03 -17.96
C THR A 8 -5.75 -2.70 -18.42
N LEU A 9 -6.98 -2.36 -18.00
CA LEU A 9 -7.64 -1.09 -18.31
C LEU A 9 -7.39 0.04 -17.28
N ARG A 10 -6.80 -0.28 -16.13
CA ARG A 10 -6.50 0.66 -15.04
C ARG A 10 -5.03 0.60 -14.65
N PRO A 11 -4.14 1.31 -15.38
CA PRO A 11 -2.70 1.27 -15.10
C PRO A 11 -2.32 1.77 -13.70
N GLU A 12 -3.19 2.54 -13.02
CA GLU A 12 -2.97 2.92 -11.61
C GLU A 12 -2.87 1.72 -10.66
N THR A 13 -3.39 0.56 -11.07
CA THR A 13 -3.34 -0.69 -10.29
C THR A 13 -1.98 -1.37 -10.35
N THR A 14 -1.15 -1.07 -11.36
CA THR A 14 0.07 -1.82 -11.67
C THR A 14 1.00 -1.93 -10.46
N HIS A 15 1.18 -0.84 -9.71
CA HIS A 15 2.05 -0.83 -8.54
C HIS A 15 1.63 -1.87 -7.48
N GLN A 16 0.35 -1.90 -7.09
CA GLN A 16 -0.14 -2.83 -6.08
C GLN A 16 -0.15 -4.28 -6.59
N VAL A 17 -0.46 -4.49 -7.87
CA VAL A 17 -0.44 -5.81 -8.49
C VAL A 17 0.98 -6.39 -8.54
N SER A 18 2.00 -5.57 -8.80
CA SER A 18 3.39 -6.02 -8.75
C SER A 18 3.79 -6.53 -7.36
N PHE A 19 3.27 -5.91 -6.27
CA PHE A 19 3.48 -6.43 -4.91
C PHE A 19 2.72 -7.74 -4.67
N LEU A 20 1.46 -7.82 -5.12
CA LEU A 20 0.62 -9.00 -4.94
C LEU A 20 1.20 -10.26 -5.61
N PHE A 21 1.83 -10.12 -6.78
CA PHE A 21 2.44 -11.25 -7.50
C PHE A 21 3.93 -11.45 -7.20
N SER A 22 4.47 -10.78 -6.18
CA SER A 22 5.79 -11.06 -5.61
C SER A 22 5.68 -11.93 -4.36
N ASP A 23 6.81 -12.31 -3.74
CA ASP A 23 6.82 -13.06 -2.47
C ASP A 23 6.05 -12.35 -1.33
N ARG A 24 5.78 -11.04 -1.45
CA ARG A 24 4.93 -10.31 -0.50
C ARG A 24 3.44 -10.70 -0.57
N GLY A 25 2.97 -11.30 -1.66
CA GLY A 25 1.59 -11.77 -1.81
C GLY A 25 1.30 -13.10 -1.09
N THR A 26 2.34 -13.88 -0.80
CA THR A 26 2.26 -15.16 -0.08
C THR A 26 3.23 -15.20 1.10
N PRO A 27 2.98 -14.37 2.13
CA PRO A 27 3.90 -14.20 3.25
C PRO A 27 3.97 -15.44 4.16
N ASP A 28 5.12 -15.63 4.84
CA ASP A 28 5.29 -16.63 5.90
C ASP A 28 4.58 -16.20 7.20
N GLY A 29 3.24 -16.25 7.16
CA GLY A 29 2.38 -15.81 8.25
C GLY A 29 2.49 -14.31 8.56
N PHE A 30 1.64 -13.84 9.48
CA PHE A 30 1.54 -12.39 9.76
C PHE A 30 2.75 -11.80 10.47
N ARG A 31 3.54 -12.61 11.17
CA ARG A 31 4.67 -12.15 12.00
C ARG A 31 5.90 -11.77 11.19
N HIS A 32 6.00 -12.23 9.94
CA HIS A 32 7.12 -11.94 9.04
C HIS A 32 6.70 -11.00 7.89
N MET A 33 5.59 -10.28 8.08
CA MET A 33 5.12 -9.26 7.14
C MET A 33 5.47 -7.86 7.62
N ASN A 34 5.73 -6.97 6.67
CA ASN A 34 5.75 -5.54 6.94
C ASN A 34 4.34 -4.96 6.83
N GLY A 35 4.04 -3.94 7.63
CA GLY A 35 2.81 -3.14 7.53
C GLY A 35 3.13 -1.70 7.10
N TYR A 36 2.30 -1.13 6.24
CA TYR A 36 2.45 0.25 5.75
C TYR A 36 1.10 0.96 5.79
N GLY A 37 1.07 2.22 6.25
CA GLY A 37 -0.17 3.00 6.38
C GLY A 37 -0.82 3.41 5.05
N SER A 38 -0.14 3.17 3.91
CA SER A 38 -0.50 3.56 2.55
C SER A 38 -0.54 5.09 2.34
N HIS A 39 -1.42 5.76 3.06
CA HIS A 39 -1.66 7.19 2.95
C HIS A 39 -0.59 8.02 3.65
N THR A 40 -0.44 9.27 3.21
CA THR A 40 0.30 10.27 3.97
C THR A 40 -0.61 10.82 5.06
N PHE A 41 -0.15 10.80 6.29
CA PHE A 41 -0.86 11.39 7.43
C PHE A 41 -0.22 12.72 7.82
N LYS A 42 -0.91 13.50 8.67
CA LYS A 42 -0.40 14.74 9.26
C LYS A 42 -0.39 14.60 10.78
N MET A 43 0.80 14.57 11.37
CA MET A 43 0.98 14.66 12.83
C MET A 43 0.97 16.12 13.24
N VAL A 44 0.16 16.46 14.24
CA VAL A 44 0.02 17.83 14.74
C VAL A 44 0.56 17.89 16.17
N ASN A 45 1.51 18.78 16.42
CA ASN A 45 2.10 18.95 17.75
C ASN A 45 1.22 19.84 18.66
N LYS A 46 1.61 19.99 19.94
CA LYS A 46 0.88 20.81 20.92
C LYS A 46 0.73 22.29 20.54
N ASP A 47 1.62 22.80 19.68
CA ASP A 47 1.64 24.18 19.20
C ASP A 47 0.83 24.33 17.88
N GLY A 48 0.13 23.27 17.46
CA GLY A 48 -0.71 23.25 16.25
C GLY A 48 0.06 23.10 14.94
N GLN A 49 1.38 22.88 14.99
CA GLN A 49 2.22 22.73 13.80
C GLN A 49 2.12 21.31 13.24
N GLY A 50 1.94 21.20 11.92
CA GLY A 50 1.72 19.94 11.24
C GLY A 50 2.94 19.43 10.49
N HIS A 51 3.24 18.14 10.63
CA HIS A 51 4.27 17.43 9.90
C HIS A 51 3.68 16.23 9.16
N TYR A 52 3.99 16.09 7.87
CA TYR A 52 3.57 14.92 7.10
C TYR A 52 4.40 13.70 7.49
N CYS A 53 3.75 12.54 7.59
CA CYS A 53 4.41 11.27 7.88
C CYS A 53 3.86 10.13 7.01
N LYS A 54 4.60 9.02 7.04
CA LYS A 54 4.24 7.71 6.49
C LYS A 54 4.18 6.69 7.62
#